data_AF-A0A7L4YR65-F1
#
_entry.id   AF-A0A7L4YR65-F1
#
_cell.length_a   1.000
_cell.length_b   1.000
_cell.length_c   1.000
_cell.angle_alpha   90.00
_cell.angle_beta   90.00
_cell.angle_gamma   90.00
#
_symmetry.space_group_name_H-M   'P 1'
#
loop_
_entity.id
_entity.type
_entity.pdbx_description
1 polymer ?
#
loop_
_entity_poly.entity_id
_entity_poly.type
_entity_poly.pdbx_seq_one_letter_code
_entity_poly.pdbx_strand_id
1 'polypeptide(L)'
;MTNPPDNRGQWQDPNSPGSGDEPQVSYNADQFGDDDVTRTDSSAGAQQPTEYGTQQYPQYPPPQTGGYPAQTGGYPAQTGGYPAQSGGYGDQPSSGGYPATGAQPGQPQWGGPGGPATTPPKGKSKKPLLIGAGVLVAVAAVVIGLLVFTGFGGIQNGKGEIKNAAQFLTDTKSQWESELPDDGIEVSKKAGCYYVINGRDEITNEVACGPARRASTGEGEVWDMYYFTVTGSGDNQTASDPGSLKTGQKAPSGESKLVTVEGDAPSDDGLALKEPPLPRVDANSVWFDDQYVIDDKSKGAEIELDGDPRLVGPGAEVTIDSITEVDAATIDDKLMQAAEDQKFLLVAISGGTGNVSEYATNEVTFDLDGESVGTGLDPSYMSSTELLISVPEGGDSSLVLDSDGHQQSLSLTDGKRGDDPATASYYTDNPEPTVSVGQPASFPATASSAGDQFSLEMTIDDATLQPYTEIDSWAPDGQVWMTVNFTHAATIQTAGSGYSQYQIDCTGSTIDGGTIALCTSTGGGSGQLVASVPAGTASLTINMTPTLTAVASGLPDATVTYAAVPVTITF
;
A
#
# COMPACT_ATOMS: atom_id res chain seq x y z
N MET A 1 58.66 7.11 21.82
CA MET A 1 58.79 7.63 23.18
C MET A 1 58.08 8.97 23.25
N THR A 2 56.79 8.94 23.57
CA THR A 2 55.96 10.05 24.05
C THR A 2 54.64 9.41 24.49
N ASN A 3 54.37 9.44 25.80
CA ASN A 3 53.17 8.89 26.44
C ASN A 3 51.96 9.83 26.24
N PRO A 4 50.73 9.29 26.09
CA PRO A 4 49.50 10.05 26.30
C PRO A 4 49.06 10.00 27.79
N PRO A 5 48.34 11.02 28.29
CA PRO A 5 47.80 11.00 29.64
C PRO A 5 46.47 10.24 29.76
N ASP A 6 46.43 9.44 30.82
CA ASP A 6 45.33 8.67 31.40
C ASP A 6 44.29 9.61 32.02
N ASN A 7 43.00 9.41 31.71
CA ASN A 7 41.89 10.16 32.32
C ASN A 7 40.91 9.16 32.93
N ARG A 8 41.18 8.78 34.19
CA ARG A 8 40.27 8.02 35.06
C ARG A 8 39.82 8.88 36.23
N GLY A 9 38.50 8.93 36.42
CA GLY A 9 37.84 9.42 37.63
C GLY A 9 36.38 9.74 37.29
N GLN A 10 35.36 9.38 38.06
CA GLN A 10 35.25 8.69 39.33
C GLN A 10 33.85 8.05 39.38
N TRP A 11 33.76 6.89 40.01
CA TRP A 11 32.51 6.25 40.38
C TRP A 11 31.79 7.06 41.48
N GLN A 12 30.49 7.30 41.33
CA GLN A 12 29.63 7.78 42.40
C GLN A 12 28.75 6.65 42.95
N ASP A 13 28.67 6.65 44.28
CA ASP A 13 28.10 5.67 45.19
C ASP A 13 26.55 5.78 45.25
N PRO A 14 25.78 4.68 45.14
CA PRO A 14 24.32 4.69 45.22
C PRO A 14 23.88 4.43 46.66
N ASN A 15 23.78 5.48 47.49
CA ASN A 15 22.93 5.47 48.70
C ASN A 15 22.88 6.86 49.38
N SER A 16 21.83 7.63 49.09
CA SER A 16 21.21 8.50 50.11
C SER A 16 19.83 9.00 49.66
N PRO A 17 18.80 8.98 50.53
CA PRO A 17 17.41 9.30 50.17
C PRO A 17 17.06 10.77 50.44
N GLY A 18 16.17 11.34 49.63
CA GLY A 18 15.59 12.66 49.91
C GLY A 18 14.58 13.12 48.87
N SER A 19 13.31 13.16 49.30
CA SER A 19 12.23 14.11 48.99
C SER A 19 12.25 14.77 47.60
N GLY A 20 11.26 14.57 46.72
CA GLY A 20 9.83 14.69 46.97
C GLY A 20 9.34 15.91 46.20
N ASP A 21 8.47 15.71 45.22
CA ASP A 21 7.44 16.64 44.73
C ASP A 21 6.83 16.05 43.43
N GLU A 22 5.71 15.35 43.58
CA GLU A 22 4.81 14.99 42.47
C GLU A 22 3.66 16.00 42.42
N PRO A 23 3.30 16.57 41.26
CA PRO A 23 2.07 17.32 41.11
C PRO A 23 0.87 16.39 40.94
N GLN A 24 -0.04 16.43 41.92
CA GLN A 24 -1.38 15.85 41.85
C GLN A 24 -2.26 16.68 40.91
N VAL A 25 -2.82 16.04 39.87
CA VAL A 25 -3.90 16.58 39.05
C VAL A 25 -5.23 16.04 39.59
N SER A 26 -6.04 16.91 40.18
CA SER A 26 -7.41 16.59 40.63
C SER A 26 -8.42 16.98 39.56
N TYR A 27 -9.19 16.02 39.05
CA TYR A 27 -10.39 16.25 38.27
C TYR A 27 -11.57 16.53 39.21
N ASN A 28 -12.18 17.71 39.09
CA ASN A 28 -13.48 18.02 39.68
C ASN A 28 -14.58 17.66 38.69
N ALA A 29 -15.33 16.60 38.99
CA ALA A 29 -16.66 16.38 38.47
C ALA A 29 -17.65 16.97 39.47
N ASP A 30 -18.40 17.99 39.05
CA ASP A 30 -19.73 18.38 39.57
C ASP A 30 -20.08 19.78 39.05
N GLN A 31 -20.98 19.85 38.04
CA GLN A 31 -22.02 20.87 37.85
C GLN A 31 -22.52 20.87 36.39
N PHE A 32 -23.55 20.08 36.12
CA PHE A 32 -24.54 20.43 35.12
C PHE A 32 -25.89 20.49 35.83
N GLY A 33 -26.39 21.73 35.94
CA GLY A 33 -27.74 22.06 36.35
C GLY A 33 -28.31 23.03 35.33
N ASP A 34 -29.56 22.75 34.97
CA ASP A 34 -30.41 23.43 34.00
C ASP A 34 -30.43 24.96 34.16
N ASP A 35 -30.52 25.71 33.06
CA ASP A 35 -31.78 26.40 32.72
C ASP A 35 -31.68 27.27 31.45
N ASP A 36 -32.87 27.34 30.86
CA ASP A 36 -33.36 27.92 29.63
C ASP A 36 -33.28 29.47 29.55
N VAL A 37 -33.66 29.99 28.38
CA VAL A 37 -34.26 31.31 28.09
C VAL A 37 -33.39 32.38 27.39
N THR A 38 -33.62 32.46 26.07
CA THR A 38 -33.79 33.64 25.17
C THR A 38 -33.00 34.93 25.44
N ARG A 39 -32.31 35.47 24.41
CA ARG A 39 -32.60 36.80 23.80
C ARG A 39 -31.61 37.26 22.70
N THR A 40 -32.20 37.65 21.57
CA THR A 40 -31.96 38.85 20.73
C THR A 40 -30.55 39.35 20.38
N ASP A 41 -30.36 39.49 19.06
CA ASP A 41 -29.73 40.59 18.32
C ASP A 41 -29.47 41.88 19.11
N SER A 42 -28.25 42.42 19.00
CA SER A 42 -27.98 43.78 18.47
C SER A 42 -26.50 44.16 18.58
N SER A 43 -25.90 44.44 17.42
CA SER A 43 -25.05 45.58 17.04
C SER A 43 -24.23 46.39 18.07
N ALA A 44 -23.11 46.90 17.53
CA ALA A 44 -22.14 47.88 18.05
C ALA A 44 -21.08 47.26 18.99
N GLY A 45 -19.78 47.37 18.77
CA GLY A 45 -18.98 48.32 18.00
C GLY A 45 -17.82 48.74 18.90
N ALA A 46 -16.59 48.32 18.59
CA ALA A 46 -15.39 48.86 19.23
C ALA A 46 -14.12 48.58 18.42
N GLN A 47 -13.58 49.67 17.87
CA GLN A 47 -12.18 50.09 17.96
C GLN A 47 -11.06 49.21 17.38
N GLN A 48 -10.44 49.78 16.35
CA GLN A 48 -9.14 49.44 15.77
C GLN A 48 -8.00 49.39 16.81
N PRO A 49 -6.93 48.66 16.47
CA PRO A 49 -5.61 49.27 16.48
C PRO A 49 -4.97 49.31 15.08
N THR A 50 -4.21 50.37 14.90
CA THR A 50 -3.46 50.80 13.72
C THR A 50 -2.21 49.96 13.44
N GLU A 51 -1.79 50.06 12.17
CA GLU A 51 -0.38 50.11 11.72
C GLU A 51 0.31 48.80 11.31
N TYR A 52 0.16 48.44 10.04
CA TYR A 52 1.18 47.68 9.29
C TYR A 52 1.40 48.34 7.92
N GLY A 53 2.68 48.51 7.59
CA GLY A 53 3.18 49.20 6.40
C GLY A 53 2.83 48.49 5.09
N THR A 54 2.48 49.29 4.10
CA THR A 54 2.23 48.86 2.73
C THR A 54 3.54 48.70 1.97
N GLN A 55 3.96 47.45 1.73
CA GLN A 55 4.86 47.13 0.62
C GLN A 55 4.02 46.99 -0.67
N GLN A 56 4.37 47.80 -1.67
CA GLN A 56 3.77 47.80 -2.99
C GLN A 56 4.29 46.60 -3.79
N TYR A 57 3.39 45.69 -4.16
CA TYR A 57 3.62 44.70 -5.21
C TYR A 57 3.40 45.34 -6.59
N PRO A 58 4.23 45.06 -7.60
CA PRO A 58 3.99 45.50 -8.96
C PRO A 58 2.77 44.78 -9.55
N GLN A 59 1.87 45.57 -10.16
CA GLN A 59 0.68 45.07 -10.83
C GLN A 59 1.04 44.32 -12.12
N TYR A 60 0.50 43.10 -12.25
CA TYR A 60 0.46 42.37 -13.51
C TYR A 60 -0.58 42.98 -14.47
N PRO A 61 -0.28 43.10 -15.77
CA PRO A 61 -1.27 43.52 -16.77
C PRO A 61 -2.30 42.40 -17.03
N PRO A 62 -3.56 42.75 -17.39
CA PRO A 62 -4.63 41.78 -17.61
C PRO A 62 -4.39 40.93 -18.87
N PRO A 63 -4.86 39.67 -18.90
CA PRO A 63 -4.65 38.76 -20.03
C PRO A 63 -5.40 39.25 -21.27
N GLN A 64 -4.65 39.42 -22.37
CA GLN A 64 -5.19 39.70 -23.69
C GLN A 64 -5.82 38.43 -24.26
N THR A 65 -7.11 38.51 -24.56
CA THR A 65 -7.88 37.52 -25.31
C THR A 65 -7.51 37.58 -26.79
N GLY A 66 -6.48 36.83 -27.19
CA GLY A 66 -6.07 36.62 -28.58
C GLY A 66 -6.58 35.28 -29.09
N GLY A 67 -7.56 35.31 -30.00
CA GLY A 67 -8.06 34.12 -30.69
C GLY A 67 -7.04 33.60 -31.72
N TYR A 68 -6.74 32.31 -31.65
CA TYR A 68 -5.96 31.60 -32.66
C TYR A 68 -6.83 31.29 -33.90
N PRO A 69 -6.31 31.46 -35.13
CA PRO A 69 -6.99 31.03 -36.35
C PRO A 69 -6.92 29.50 -36.51
N ALA A 70 -8.00 28.92 -37.03
CA ALA A 70 -8.15 27.48 -37.28
C ALA A 70 -7.11 26.97 -38.30
N GLN A 71 -6.27 26.01 -37.89
CA GLN A 71 -5.47 25.21 -38.81
C GLN A 71 -6.34 24.15 -39.47
N THR A 72 -6.36 24.19 -40.81
CA THR A 72 -7.01 23.20 -41.67
C THR A 72 -5.94 22.16 -42.06
N GLY A 73 -5.93 21.02 -41.37
CA GLY A 73 -5.01 19.91 -41.66
C GLY A 73 -5.75 18.58 -41.59
N GLY A 74 -6.10 18.03 -42.76
CA GLY A 74 -6.80 16.76 -42.89
C GLY A 74 -5.85 15.56 -42.74
N TYR A 75 -6.26 14.58 -41.93
CA TYR A 75 -5.66 13.25 -41.88
C TYR A 75 -6.18 12.39 -43.04
N PRO A 76 -5.32 11.61 -43.74
CA PRO A 76 -5.78 10.58 -44.66
C PRO A 76 -6.27 9.33 -43.90
N ALA A 77 -7.46 8.87 -44.25
CA ALA A 77 -8.09 7.67 -43.70
C ALA A 77 -7.33 6.40 -44.13
N GLN A 78 -6.86 5.61 -43.16
CA GLN A 78 -6.39 4.24 -43.40
C GLN A 78 -7.57 3.28 -43.52
N THR A 79 -7.58 2.53 -44.62
CA THR A 79 -8.58 1.52 -44.98
C THR A 79 -8.05 0.16 -44.52
N GLY A 80 -8.56 -0.39 -43.42
CA GLY A 80 -8.21 -1.72 -42.91
C GLY A 80 -9.48 -2.53 -42.63
N GLY A 81 -9.84 -3.41 -43.57
CA GLY A 81 -11.04 -4.26 -43.47
C GLY A 81 -10.79 -5.52 -42.64
N TYR A 82 -11.67 -5.77 -41.68
CA TYR A 82 -11.82 -7.07 -41.00
C TYR A 82 -12.73 -7.99 -41.85
N PRO A 83 -12.34 -9.25 -42.12
CA PRO A 83 -13.27 -10.21 -42.70
C PRO A 83 -14.18 -10.80 -41.61
N ALA A 84 -15.48 -10.75 -41.87
CA ALA A 84 -16.51 -11.43 -41.10
C ALA A 84 -16.42 -12.96 -41.31
N GLN A 85 -16.37 -13.72 -40.21
CA GLN A 85 -16.58 -15.17 -40.26
C GLN A 85 -17.99 -15.54 -39.81
N SER A 86 -18.73 -16.05 -40.79
CA SER A 86 -20.07 -16.61 -40.74
C SER A 86 -20.12 -17.90 -39.92
N GLY A 87 -21.13 -18.03 -39.06
CA GLY A 87 -21.51 -19.28 -38.41
C GLY A 87 -22.06 -20.32 -39.40
N GLY A 88 -21.80 -21.59 -39.11
CA GLY A 88 -22.35 -22.73 -39.81
C GLY A 88 -22.27 -23.99 -38.94
N TYR A 89 -23.44 -24.48 -38.51
CA TYR A 89 -23.64 -25.84 -37.99
C TYR A 89 -23.40 -26.86 -39.12
N GLY A 90 -22.77 -27.99 -38.81
CA GLY A 90 -22.61 -29.10 -39.74
C GLY A 90 -22.12 -30.38 -39.04
N ASP A 91 -22.83 -31.48 -39.31
CA ASP A 91 -22.81 -32.77 -38.63
C ASP A 91 -21.55 -33.64 -38.79
N GLN A 92 -21.42 -34.56 -37.82
CA GLN A 92 -20.62 -35.80 -37.81
C GLN A 92 -20.73 -36.61 -39.13
N PRO A 93 -19.70 -37.40 -39.53
CA PRO A 93 -19.57 -38.75 -38.98
C PRO A 93 -18.14 -39.35 -38.85
N SER A 94 -18.14 -40.43 -38.07
CA SER A 94 -17.10 -41.40 -37.66
C SER A 94 -16.20 -42.02 -38.76
N SER A 95 -14.89 -42.14 -38.44
CA SER A 95 -13.95 -43.27 -38.69
C SER A 95 -12.52 -42.74 -38.43
N GLY A 96 -11.62 -43.25 -37.58
CA GLY A 96 -11.21 -44.61 -37.27
C GLY A 96 -9.69 -44.71 -37.52
N GLY A 97 -8.86 -45.01 -36.49
CA GLY A 97 -7.47 -45.46 -36.68
C GLY A 97 -6.38 -44.83 -35.78
N TYR A 98 -5.93 -45.59 -34.77
CA TYR A 98 -4.66 -45.49 -34.02
C TYR A 98 -3.43 -45.83 -34.94
N PRO A 99 -2.13 -45.65 -34.57
CA PRO A 99 -1.59 -45.68 -33.20
C PRO A 99 -0.37 -44.77 -32.82
N ALA A 100 -0.03 -44.85 -31.52
CA ALA A 100 1.33 -44.98 -30.95
C ALA A 100 2.05 -43.76 -30.31
N THR A 101 1.98 -43.72 -28.97
CA THR A 101 3.07 -43.66 -27.95
C THR A 101 4.10 -42.53 -27.88
N GLY A 102 4.14 -41.90 -26.69
CA GLY A 102 5.28 -41.20 -26.07
C GLY A 102 4.81 -40.37 -24.86
N ALA A 103 4.67 -40.95 -23.66
CA ALA A 103 5.68 -40.97 -22.56
C ALA A 103 5.49 -39.83 -21.53
N GLN A 104 4.79 -40.15 -20.43
CA GLN A 104 4.82 -39.44 -19.15
C GLN A 104 5.92 -40.02 -18.25
N PRO A 105 6.68 -39.22 -17.47
CA PRO A 105 7.46 -39.72 -16.34
C PRO A 105 6.59 -39.89 -15.09
N GLY A 106 6.74 -41.04 -14.45
CA GLY A 106 6.06 -41.43 -13.22
C GLY A 106 6.83 -41.05 -11.94
N GLN A 107 6.09 -41.05 -10.84
CA GLN A 107 6.56 -40.91 -9.47
C GLN A 107 7.39 -42.11 -8.99
N PRO A 108 8.30 -41.94 -8.02
CA PRO A 108 9.15 -43.02 -7.53
C PRO A 108 8.43 -43.93 -6.50
N GLN A 109 8.43 -45.22 -6.81
CA GLN A 109 8.07 -46.34 -5.95
C GLN A 109 9.35 -46.87 -5.26
N TRP A 110 9.37 -46.86 -3.92
CA TRP A 110 10.43 -47.46 -3.10
C TRP A 110 9.98 -48.83 -2.55
N GLY A 111 10.81 -49.86 -2.73
CA GLY A 111 10.69 -51.18 -2.08
C GLY A 111 12.05 -51.88 -2.10
N GLY A 112 12.71 -52.09 -0.95
CA GLY A 112 12.68 -53.29 -0.09
C GLY A 112 14.14 -53.68 0.27
N PRO A 113 14.47 -54.80 0.97
CA PRO A 113 13.68 -55.69 1.87
C PRO A 113 14.43 -56.07 3.19
N GLY A 114 13.71 -56.63 4.21
CA GLY A 114 14.32 -57.63 5.13
C GLY A 114 14.01 -57.64 6.65
N GLY A 115 12.84 -58.17 7.05
CA GLY A 115 12.55 -59.01 8.26
C GLY A 115 12.82 -58.53 9.71
N PRO A 116 12.43 -59.30 10.77
CA PRO A 116 11.33 -60.27 10.90
C PRO A 116 10.25 -59.87 11.94
N ALA A 117 9.19 -60.68 11.96
CA ALA A 117 7.93 -60.57 12.69
C ALA A 117 7.98 -60.25 14.20
N THR A 118 7.12 -59.32 14.62
CA THR A 118 6.49 -59.31 15.95
C THR A 118 5.00 -58.98 15.84
N THR A 119 4.20 -59.85 16.46
CA THR A 119 2.73 -59.91 16.49
C THR A 119 2.08 -58.78 17.30
N PRO A 120 0.90 -58.26 16.90
CA PRO A 120 0.08 -57.40 17.75
C PRO A 120 -0.86 -58.23 18.68
N PRO A 121 -1.13 -57.77 19.92
CA PRO A 121 -1.94 -58.52 20.86
C PRO A 121 -3.44 -58.46 20.53
N LYS A 122 -4.02 -59.64 20.34
CA LYS A 122 -5.46 -59.89 20.34
C LYS A 122 -6.02 -59.78 21.76
N GLY A 123 -6.67 -58.67 22.08
CA GLY A 123 -7.55 -58.53 23.24
C GLY A 123 -8.93 -59.13 22.96
N LYS A 124 -9.15 -60.37 23.39
CA LYS A 124 -10.46 -61.04 23.43
C LYS A 124 -11.27 -60.49 24.60
N SER A 125 -12.44 -59.91 24.34
CA SER A 125 -13.52 -59.86 25.34
C SER A 125 -14.71 -60.67 24.83
N LYS A 126 -14.91 -61.82 25.50
CA LYS A 126 -16.13 -62.63 25.40
C LYS A 126 -17.19 -61.92 26.23
N LYS A 127 -18.43 -61.80 25.72
CA LYS A 127 -19.64 -61.88 26.55
C LYS A 127 -20.86 -62.29 25.70
N PRO A 128 -21.80 -63.04 26.30
CA PRO A 128 -22.74 -63.88 25.57
C PRO A 128 -24.05 -63.19 25.20
N LEU A 129 -24.68 -63.73 24.16
CA LEU A 129 -26.11 -63.64 23.86
C LEU A 129 -26.94 -63.87 25.14
N LEU A 130 -27.84 -62.94 25.44
CA LEU A 130 -29.06 -63.19 26.21
C LEU A 130 -30.22 -62.51 25.47
N ILE A 131 -30.96 -63.32 24.74
CA ILE A 131 -32.36 -63.09 24.40
C ILE A 131 -33.12 -63.24 25.72
N GLY A 132 -33.83 -62.19 26.15
CA GLY A 132 -34.62 -62.23 27.38
C GLY A 132 -35.52 -61.01 27.51
N ALA A 133 -36.82 -61.27 27.44
CA ALA A 133 -37.94 -60.34 27.53
C ALA A 133 -37.81 -59.27 28.65
N GLY A 134 -38.24 -58.05 28.32
CA GLY A 134 -38.34 -56.92 29.24
C GLY A 134 -39.15 -55.77 28.65
N VAL A 135 -40.39 -56.07 28.28
CA VAL A 135 -41.45 -55.08 28.03
C VAL A 135 -41.71 -54.31 29.35
N LEU A 136 -42.15 -53.05 29.22
CA LEU A 136 -42.64 -52.15 30.29
C LEU A 136 -41.57 -51.44 31.14
N VAL A 137 -41.15 -50.24 30.72
CA VAL A 137 -41.21 -48.94 31.47
C VAL A 137 -40.58 -47.86 30.55
N ALA A 138 -41.34 -47.37 29.55
CA ALA A 138 -40.92 -46.23 28.72
C ALA A 138 -42.13 -45.40 28.23
N VAL A 139 -43.20 -45.37 29.03
CA VAL A 139 -44.43 -44.59 28.74
C VAL A 139 -44.67 -43.50 29.79
N ALA A 140 -43.90 -43.46 30.88
CA ALA A 140 -44.07 -42.42 31.92
C ALA A 140 -43.31 -41.11 31.65
N ALA A 141 -42.21 -41.13 30.89
CA ALA A 141 -41.46 -39.90 30.56
C ALA A 141 -42.05 -39.13 29.36
N VAL A 142 -42.72 -39.83 28.43
CA VAL A 142 -43.35 -39.21 27.26
C VAL A 142 -44.72 -38.63 27.59
N VAL A 143 -45.40 -39.12 28.63
CA VAL A 143 -46.74 -38.64 29.02
C VAL A 143 -46.68 -37.44 29.99
N ILE A 144 -45.58 -37.23 30.72
CA ILE A 144 -45.39 -35.99 31.51
C ILE A 144 -45.03 -34.81 30.60
N GLY A 145 -44.32 -35.04 29.48
CA GLY A 145 -44.14 -34.03 28.43
C GLY A 145 -45.41 -33.70 27.65
N LEU A 146 -46.40 -34.61 27.62
CA LEU A 146 -47.64 -34.40 26.85
C LEU A 146 -48.80 -33.77 27.65
N LEU A 147 -48.78 -33.82 28.99
CA LEU A 147 -49.89 -33.34 29.84
C LEU A 147 -49.65 -31.98 30.52
N VAL A 148 -48.45 -31.41 30.44
CA VAL A 148 -48.20 -30.04 30.92
C VAL A 148 -48.44 -28.99 29.82
N PHE A 149 -48.49 -29.38 28.53
CA PHE A 149 -48.47 -28.42 27.43
C PHE A 149 -49.79 -28.15 26.69
N THR A 150 -50.87 -28.91 26.96
CA THR A 150 -52.20 -28.60 26.37
C THR A 150 -52.88 -27.37 27.00
N GLY A 151 -52.17 -26.63 27.85
CA GLY A 151 -52.63 -25.41 28.51
C GLY A 151 -51.69 -24.20 28.38
N PHE A 152 -50.63 -24.26 27.56
CA PHE A 152 -49.91 -23.04 27.19
C PHE A 152 -50.82 -22.21 26.30
N GLY A 153 -51.43 -21.17 26.88
CA GLY A 153 -52.32 -20.23 26.20
C GLY A 153 -51.57 -19.29 25.25
N GLY A 154 -50.69 -19.83 24.41
CA GLY A 154 -49.76 -19.08 23.57
C GLY A 154 -48.63 -18.42 24.34
N ILE A 155 -47.76 -17.72 23.61
CA ILE A 155 -46.71 -16.88 24.18
C ILE A 155 -47.36 -15.62 24.76
N GLN A 156 -47.15 -15.39 26.06
CA GLN A 156 -47.77 -14.28 26.79
C GLN A 156 -46.72 -13.38 27.44
N ASN A 157 -47.06 -12.10 27.56
CA ASN A 157 -46.40 -11.18 28.48
C ASN A 157 -47.38 -10.83 29.62
N GLY A 158 -46.95 -10.03 30.60
CA GLY A 158 -47.83 -9.57 31.69
C GLY A 158 -49.07 -8.76 31.27
N LYS A 159 -49.28 -8.50 29.97
CA LYS A 159 -50.45 -7.80 29.39
C LYS A 159 -51.38 -8.73 28.59
N GLY A 160 -51.02 -9.99 28.37
CA GLY A 160 -51.80 -10.98 27.60
C GLY A 160 -51.02 -11.71 26.49
N GLU A 161 -51.76 -12.39 25.61
CA GLU A 161 -51.22 -13.26 24.54
C GLU A 161 -50.79 -12.48 23.28
N ILE A 162 -49.63 -12.85 22.70
CA ILE A 162 -49.16 -12.34 21.41
C ILE A 162 -49.65 -13.24 20.27
N LYS A 163 -50.61 -12.74 19.48
CA LYS A 163 -51.32 -13.52 18.47
C LYS A 163 -50.48 -13.91 17.25
N ASN A 164 -49.46 -13.13 16.92
CA ASN A 164 -48.59 -13.39 15.77
C ASN A 164 -47.23 -13.98 16.17
N ALA A 165 -47.08 -14.54 17.38
CA ALA A 165 -45.78 -15.00 17.88
C ALA A 165 -45.06 -15.98 16.93
N ALA A 166 -45.78 -16.97 16.38
CA ALA A 166 -45.20 -17.94 15.43
C ALA A 166 -44.73 -17.29 14.12
N GLN A 167 -45.54 -16.38 13.58
CA GLN A 167 -45.18 -15.66 12.36
C GLN A 167 -43.98 -14.74 12.61
N PHE A 168 -44.01 -13.97 13.70
CA PHE A 168 -42.94 -13.05 14.08
C PHE A 168 -41.62 -13.78 14.29
N LEU A 169 -41.62 -14.91 14.99
CA LEU A 169 -40.40 -15.70 15.21
C LEU A 169 -39.84 -16.29 13.91
N THR A 170 -40.73 -16.71 12.99
CA THR A 170 -40.34 -17.21 11.66
C THR A 170 -39.74 -16.10 10.78
N ASP A 171 -40.36 -14.92 10.80
CA ASP A 171 -39.87 -13.75 10.05
C ASP A 171 -38.52 -13.28 10.62
N THR A 172 -38.41 -13.20 11.96
CA THR A 172 -37.16 -12.84 12.66
C THR A 172 -36.05 -13.84 12.33
N LYS A 173 -36.36 -15.14 12.29
CA LYS A 173 -35.41 -16.17 11.87
C LYS A 173 -34.94 -15.96 10.43
N SER A 174 -35.87 -15.72 9.51
CA SER A 174 -35.53 -15.52 8.09
C SER A 174 -34.67 -14.27 7.89
N GLN A 175 -34.97 -13.19 8.62
CA GLN A 175 -34.16 -11.97 8.63
C GLN A 175 -32.77 -12.26 9.21
N TRP A 176 -32.69 -12.88 10.37
CA TRP A 176 -31.43 -13.25 11.00
C TRP A 176 -30.55 -14.10 10.09
N GLU A 177 -31.10 -15.16 9.47
CA GLU A 177 -30.38 -16.01 8.51
C GLU A 177 -29.87 -15.22 7.30
N SER A 178 -30.61 -14.20 6.85
CA SER A 178 -30.19 -13.33 5.73
C SER A 178 -29.15 -12.27 6.12
N GLU A 179 -29.01 -11.98 7.41
CA GLU A 179 -28.05 -11.01 7.97
C GLU A 179 -26.75 -11.70 8.45
N LEU A 180 -26.69 -13.04 8.42
CA LEU A 180 -25.47 -13.76 8.75
C LEU A 180 -24.38 -13.48 7.70
N PRO A 181 -23.13 -13.22 8.12
CA PRO A 181 -22.02 -13.10 7.19
C PRO A 181 -21.75 -14.44 6.50
N ASP A 182 -21.21 -14.39 5.28
CA ASP A 182 -20.85 -15.60 4.53
C ASP A 182 -19.61 -16.30 5.13
N ASP A 183 -18.78 -15.57 5.88
CA ASP A 183 -17.54 -16.03 6.51
C ASP A 183 -17.46 -15.59 7.99
N GLY A 184 -16.41 -16.05 8.69
CA GLY A 184 -16.20 -15.70 10.11
C GLY A 184 -17.30 -16.21 11.06
N ILE A 185 -18.12 -17.18 10.63
CA ILE A 185 -19.25 -17.70 11.41
C ILE A 185 -19.39 -19.22 11.27
N GLU A 186 -19.69 -19.90 12.38
CA GLU A 186 -20.09 -21.30 12.43
C GLU A 186 -21.51 -21.39 13.01
N VAL A 187 -22.47 -21.84 12.20
CA VAL A 187 -23.88 -21.93 12.58
C VAL A 187 -24.26 -23.36 12.93
N SER A 188 -24.89 -23.57 14.09
CA SER A 188 -25.40 -24.90 14.44
C SER A 188 -26.46 -25.36 13.43
N LYS A 189 -26.42 -26.63 13.03
CA LYS A 189 -27.46 -27.26 12.19
C LYS A 189 -28.85 -27.25 12.85
N LYS A 190 -28.91 -26.98 14.15
CA LYS A 190 -30.13 -26.87 14.95
C LYS A 190 -30.43 -25.43 15.37
N ALA A 191 -29.77 -24.46 14.74
CA ALA A 191 -30.01 -23.06 15.04
C ALA A 191 -31.45 -22.65 14.72
N GLY A 192 -31.97 -21.76 15.55
CA GLY A 192 -33.31 -21.21 15.45
C GLY A 192 -33.43 -19.94 16.29
N CYS A 193 -34.59 -19.30 16.22
CA CYS A 193 -34.91 -18.18 17.09
C CYS A 193 -35.85 -18.63 18.20
N TYR A 194 -35.64 -18.09 19.38
CA TYR A 194 -36.35 -18.44 20.61
C TYR A 194 -36.74 -17.17 21.36
N TYR A 195 -37.93 -17.15 21.95
CA TYR A 195 -38.30 -16.11 22.89
C TYR A 195 -37.51 -16.25 24.18
N VAL A 196 -37.06 -15.13 24.73
CA VAL A 196 -36.50 -15.08 26.07
C VAL A 196 -37.65 -14.89 27.05
N ILE A 197 -37.86 -15.86 27.94
CA ILE A 197 -38.82 -15.78 29.05
C ILE A 197 -38.08 -15.58 30.37
N ASN A 198 -38.68 -14.86 31.32
CA ASN A 198 -38.15 -14.66 32.67
C ASN A 198 -38.58 -15.79 33.63
N GLY A 199 -38.18 -15.70 34.90
CA GLY A 199 -38.53 -16.69 35.94
C GLY A 199 -40.01 -16.84 36.26
N ARG A 200 -40.88 -16.01 35.68
CA ARG A 200 -42.35 -16.08 35.78
C ARG A 200 -43.01 -16.63 34.52
N ASP A 201 -42.21 -17.19 33.60
CA ASP A 201 -42.64 -17.68 32.29
C ASP A 201 -43.29 -16.58 31.41
N GLU A 202 -42.94 -15.31 31.65
CA GLU A 202 -43.34 -14.16 30.81
C GLU A 202 -42.19 -13.78 29.86
N ILE A 203 -42.50 -13.47 28.60
CA ILE A 203 -41.48 -12.99 27.65
C ILE A 203 -40.90 -11.63 28.06
N THR A 204 -39.60 -11.43 27.79
CA THR A 204 -38.87 -10.18 28.11
C THR A 204 -38.88 -9.15 26.97
N ASN A 205 -39.64 -9.40 25.90
CA ASN A 205 -39.57 -8.68 24.62
C ASN A 205 -38.22 -8.81 23.90
N GLU A 206 -37.53 -9.92 24.13
CA GLU A 206 -36.31 -10.28 23.44
C GLU A 206 -36.50 -11.61 22.69
N VAL A 207 -35.88 -11.70 21.51
CA VAL A 207 -35.69 -12.95 20.76
C VAL A 207 -34.20 -13.23 20.68
N ALA A 208 -33.80 -14.45 21.00
CA ALA A 208 -32.45 -14.94 20.84
C ALA A 208 -32.40 -15.89 19.63
N CYS A 209 -31.57 -15.58 18.64
CA CYS A 209 -31.34 -16.40 17.46
C CYS A 209 -29.95 -17.05 17.52
N GLY A 210 -29.89 -18.37 17.33
CA GLY A 210 -28.66 -19.15 17.46
C GLY A 210 -28.92 -20.64 17.73
N PRO A 211 -27.89 -21.44 18.07
CA PRO A 211 -26.51 -21.01 18.25
C PRO A 211 -25.76 -20.72 16.93
N ALA A 212 -25.07 -19.58 16.87
CA ALA A 212 -24.11 -19.24 15.82
C ALA A 212 -22.87 -18.56 16.45
N ARG A 213 -21.70 -19.20 16.31
CA ARG A 213 -20.45 -18.69 16.87
C ARG A 213 -19.73 -17.85 15.83
N ARG A 214 -19.36 -16.62 16.18
CA ARG A 214 -18.61 -15.70 15.32
C ARG A 214 -17.13 -15.71 15.69
N ALA A 215 -16.26 -15.37 14.75
CA ALA A 215 -14.84 -15.25 15.04
C ALA A 215 -14.60 -14.16 16.10
N SER A 216 -13.64 -14.39 17.01
CA SER A 216 -13.30 -13.49 18.12
C SER A 216 -14.40 -13.21 19.14
N THR A 217 -15.46 -14.04 19.16
CA THR A 217 -16.43 -14.08 20.27
C THR A 217 -16.01 -15.10 21.32
N GLY A 218 -16.30 -14.80 22.58
CA GLY A 218 -15.96 -15.65 23.72
C GLY A 218 -16.67 -17.01 23.68
N GLU A 219 -16.18 -17.97 24.47
CA GLU A 219 -16.87 -19.25 24.61
C GLU A 219 -18.30 -19.06 25.14
N GLY A 220 -19.27 -19.66 24.43
CA GLY A 220 -20.70 -19.57 24.73
C GLY A 220 -21.39 -18.28 24.25
N GLU A 221 -20.66 -17.38 23.59
CA GLU A 221 -21.20 -16.16 22.95
C GLU A 221 -21.76 -16.47 21.55
N VAL A 222 -22.83 -17.25 21.53
CA VAL A 222 -23.39 -17.87 20.30
C VAL A 222 -24.82 -17.42 19.99
N TRP A 223 -25.32 -16.40 20.69
CA TRP A 223 -26.70 -15.94 20.55
C TRP A 223 -26.76 -14.50 20.04
N ASP A 224 -27.47 -14.29 18.94
CA ASP A 224 -27.76 -12.97 18.41
C ASP A 224 -29.12 -12.51 18.96
N MET A 225 -29.15 -11.36 19.63
CA MET A 225 -30.30 -10.89 20.41
C MET A 225 -30.99 -9.73 19.70
N TYR A 226 -32.30 -9.88 19.48
CA TYR A 226 -33.19 -8.85 18.96
C TYR A 226 -34.14 -8.38 20.07
N TYR A 227 -34.30 -7.06 20.20
CA TYR A 227 -35.40 -6.47 20.96
C TYR A 227 -36.58 -6.26 20.03
N PHE A 228 -37.80 -6.55 20.48
CA PHE A 228 -38.99 -6.29 19.67
C PHE A 228 -40.03 -5.50 20.44
N THR A 229 -40.92 -4.85 19.69
CA THR A 229 -42.02 -4.09 20.26
C THR A 229 -43.30 -4.91 20.27
N VAL A 230 -44.09 -4.77 21.33
CA VAL A 230 -45.41 -5.37 21.43
C VAL A 230 -46.46 -4.27 21.46
N THR A 231 -47.36 -4.31 20.49
CA THR A 231 -48.50 -3.39 20.38
C THR A 231 -49.80 -4.10 20.71
N GLY A 232 -50.85 -3.35 21.07
CA GLY A 232 -52.15 -3.91 21.48
C GLY A 232 -52.32 -4.05 22.99
N SER A 233 -53.43 -4.66 23.41
CA SER A 233 -53.75 -4.91 24.82
C SER A 233 -54.59 -6.18 25.00
N GLY A 234 -54.47 -6.82 26.16
CA GLY A 234 -55.14 -8.09 26.44
C GLY A 234 -54.72 -9.18 25.47
N ASP A 235 -55.71 -9.91 24.95
CA ASP A 235 -55.50 -11.05 24.03
C ASP A 235 -55.28 -10.63 22.57
N ASN A 236 -55.13 -9.33 22.28
CA ASN A 236 -54.93 -8.82 20.92
C ASN A 236 -53.54 -8.18 20.74
N GLN A 237 -52.53 -8.72 21.42
CA GLN A 237 -51.18 -8.19 21.26
C GLN A 237 -50.49 -8.74 20.02
N THR A 238 -49.64 -7.90 19.41
CA THR A 238 -48.84 -8.25 18.24
C THR A 238 -47.40 -7.80 18.42
N ALA A 239 -46.45 -8.71 18.18
CA ALA A 239 -45.03 -8.41 18.08
C ALA A 239 -44.72 -7.79 16.72
N SER A 240 -43.90 -6.76 16.70
CA SER A 240 -43.46 -6.07 15.49
C SER A 240 -42.03 -5.60 15.64
N ASP A 241 -41.34 -5.52 14.50
CA ASP A 241 -40.02 -4.90 14.35
C ASP A 241 -38.94 -5.52 15.24
N PRO A 242 -38.17 -6.51 14.74
CA PRO A 242 -36.94 -6.91 15.41
C PRO A 242 -35.98 -5.72 15.29
N GLY A 243 -35.84 -4.98 16.39
CA GLY A 243 -35.00 -3.79 16.49
C GLY A 243 -33.50 -4.11 16.41
N SER A 244 -32.66 -3.23 16.94
CA SER A 244 -31.21 -3.34 16.80
C SER A 244 -30.66 -4.69 17.27
N LEU A 245 -29.94 -5.37 16.38
CA LEU A 245 -29.28 -6.64 16.62
C LEU A 245 -28.07 -6.46 17.55
N LYS A 246 -27.96 -7.32 18.57
CA LYS A 246 -26.73 -7.50 19.35
C LYS A 246 -26.17 -8.89 19.08
N THR A 247 -25.03 -8.96 18.40
CA THR A 247 -24.44 -10.25 18.00
C THR A 247 -23.58 -10.88 19.10
N GLY A 248 -23.40 -12.20 19.04
CA GLY A 248 -22.39 -12.89 19.86
C GLY A 248 -22.61 -12.71 21.37
N GLN A 249 -23.84 -12.90 21.84
CA GLN A 249 -24.19 -12.83 23.25
C GLN A 249 -24.18 -14.21 23.89
N LYS A 250 -23.93 -14.27 25.20
CA LYS A 250 -24.15 -15.49 25.96
C LYS A 250 -25.64 -15.78 26.05
N ALA A 251 -25.98 -17.07 26.14
CA ALA A 251 -27.35 -17.48 26.42
C ALA A 251 -27.85 -16.73 27.68
N PRO A 252 -29.11 -16.28 27.70
CA PRO A 252 -29.71 -15.70 28.90
C PRO A 252 -29.46 -16.61 30.11
N SER A 253 -28.91 -16.05 31.18
CA SER A 253 -28.55 -16.78 32.39
C SER A 253 -29.50 -16.46 33.55
N GLY A 254 -29.43 -17.26 34.62
CA GLY A 254 -30.26 -17.09 35.82
C GLY A 254 -31.64 -17.74 35.66
N GLU A 255 -32.69 -16.98 35.95
CA GLU A 255 -34.08 -17.48 35.87
C GLU A 255 -34.65 -17.42 34.44
N SER A 256 -33.96 -16.75 33.51
CA SER A 256 -34.41 -16.63 32.13
C SER A 256 -34.17 -17.91 31.33
N LYS A 257 -35.08 -18.22 30.41
CA LYS A 257 -35.00 -19.39 29.52
C LYS A 257 -35.30 -19.00 28.08
N LEU A 258 -34.78 -19.79 27.15
CA LEU A 258 -35.09 -19.71 25.73
C LEU A 258 -36.18 -20.74 25.41
N VAL A 259 -37.24 -20.32 24.70
CA VAL A 259 -38.34 -21.21 24.30
C VAL A 259 -38.86 -20.88 22.89
N THR A 260 -39.27 -21.90 22.14
CA THR A 260 -40.07 -21.71 20.91
C THR A 260 -41.52 -21.34 21.26
N VAL A 261 -42.37 -21.11 20.25
CA VAL A 261 -43.81 -20.86 20.47
C VAL A 261 -44.52 -22.07 21.09
N GLU A 262 -44.00 -23.27 20.85
CA GLU A 262 -44.47 -24.52 21.43
C GLU A 262 -43.95 -24.75 22.86
N GLY A 263 -43.05 -23.89 23.35
CA GLY A 263 -42.43 -24.02 24.67
C GLY A 263 -41.18 -24.92 24.68
N ASP A 264 -40.68 -25.34 23.51
CA ASP A 264 -39.49 -26.18 23.41
C ASP A 264 -38.23 -25.36 23.67
N ALA A 265 -37.33 -25.87 24.50
CA ALA A 265 -36.01 -25.28 24.70
C ALA A 265 -35.11 -25.51 23.48
N PRO A 266 -34.05 -24.69 23.28
CA PRO A 266 -33.05 -24.96 22.28
C PRO A 266 -32.50 -26.39 22.37
N SER A 267 -32.41 -27.02 21.20
CA SER A 267 -31.91 -28.39 21.08
C SER A 267 -30.38 -28.49 21.01
N ASP A 268 -29.70 -27.34 21.09
CA ASP A 268 -28.27 -27.12 21.10
C ASP A 268 -28.00 -25.79 21.84
N ASP A 269 -27.02 -25.78 22.75
CA ASP A 269 -26.59 -24.58 23.47
C ASP A 269 -25.40 -23.89 22.79
N GLY A 270 -24.84 -24.52 21.76
CA GLY A 270 -23.71 -24.02 20.97
C GLY A 270 -22.36 -24.04 21.67
N LEU A 271 -22.26 -24.57 22.90
CA LEU A 271 -20.98 -24.66 23.62
C LEU A 271 -19.96 -25.55 22.88
N ALA A 272 -20.45 -26.48 22.06
CA ALA A 272 -19.63 -27.34 21.22
C ALA A 272 -19.21 -26.69 19.89
N LEU A 273 -19.75 -25.52 19.51
CA LEU A 273 -19.33 -24.82 18.31
C LEU A 273 -17.89 -24.34 18.49
N LYS A 274 -17.03 -24.70 17.55
CA LYS A 274 -15.66 -24.20 17.52
C LYS A 274 -15.66 -22.76 17.04
N GLU A 275 -14.67 -21.99 17.48
CA GLU A 275 -14.46 -20.67 16.91
C GLU A 275 -14.17 -20.83 15.42
N PRO A 276 -14.95 -20.17 14.55
CA PRO A 276 -14.62 -20.14 13.13
C PRO A 276 -13.32 -19.34 12.94
N PRO A 277 -12.56 -19.60 11.87
CA PRO A 277 -11.45 -18.73 11.51
C PRO A 277 -11.96 -17.30 11.27
N LEU A 278 -11.08 -16.30 11.48
CA LEU A 278 -11.38 -14.92 11.11
C LEU A 278 -11.71 -14.81 9.61
N PRO A 279 -12.63 -13.91 9.24
CA PRO A 279 -12.81 -13.55 7.83
C PRO A 279 -11.49 -13.03 7.25
N ARG A 280 -11.27 -13.26 5.97
CA ARG A 280 -10.02 -12.91 5.28
C ARG A 280 -10.26 -11.73 4.35
N VAL A 281 -9.28 -10.84 4.28
CA VAL A 281 -9.22 -9.80 3.25
C VAL A 281 -8.91 -10.38 1.88
N ASP A 282 -9.10 -9.58 0.84
CA ASP A 282 -8.56 -9.86 -0.48
C ASP A 282 -7.02 -9.83 -0.46
N ALA A 283 -6.41 -10.68 -1.28
CA ALA A 283 -4.96 -10.76 -1.42
C ALA A 283 -4.37 -9.43 -1.91
N ASN A 284 -3.10 -9.15 -1.56
CA ASN A 284 -2.32 -8.03 -2.09
C ASN A 284 -2.98 -6.65 -1.88
N SER A 285 -3.73 -6.50 -0.80
CA SER A 285 -4.45 -5.27 -0.49
C SER A 285 -3.62 -4.36 0.42
N VAL A 286 -3.80 -3.05 0.25
CA VAL A 286 -3.12 -1.97 0.98
C VAL A 286 -4.18 -1.04 1.56
N TRP A 287 -4.06 -0.70 2.85
CA TRP A 287 -4.97 0.20 3.55
C TRP A 287 -4.20 1.33 4.23
N PHE A 288 -4.76 2.53 4.15
CA PHE A 288 -4.28 3.72 4.84
C PHE A 288 -4.75 3.77 6.30
N ASP A 289 -4.09 4.59 7.12
CA ASP A 289 -4.28 4.70 8.57
C ASP A 289 -5.73 4.97 9.02
N ASP A 290 -6.53 5.62 8.19
CA ASP A 290 -7.95 5.88 8.45
C ASP A 290 -8.90 4.73 8.06
N GLN A 291 -8.38 3.68 7.43
CA GLN A 291 -9.15 2.54 6.91
C GLN A 291 -9.05 1.29 7.79
N TYR A 292 -8.19 1.30 8.81
CA TYR A 292 -8.02 0.16 9.71
C TYR A 292 -7.84 0.56 11.17
N VAL A 293 -8.09 -0.39 12.07
CA VAL A 293 -7.75 -0.28 13.50
C VAL A 293 -7.07 -1.57 13.95
N ILE A 294 -5.89 -1.46 14.58
CA ILE A 294 -5.14 -2.61 15.10
C ILE A 294 -5.17 -2.57 16.64
N ASP A 295 -5.60 -3.67 17.26
CA ASP A 295 -5.43 -3.86 18.72
C ASP A 295 -3.95 -4.14 19.01
N ASP A 296 -3.36 -3.50 20.01
CA ASP A 296 -1.95 -3.67 20.37
C ASP A 296 -1.56 -5.14 20.64
N LYS A 297 -2.50 -5.99 21.05
CA LYS A 297 -2.25 -7.43 21.25
C LYS A 297 -2.13 -8.21 19.94
N SER A 298 -2.60 -7.64 18.84
CA SER A 298 -2.49 -8.21 17.50
C SER A 298 -1.17 -7.82 16.82
N LYS A 299 -0.41 -6.87 17.40
CA LYS A 299 0.92 -6.50 16.91
C LYS A 299 1.94 -7.53 17.39
N GLY A 300 2.66 -8.10 16.43
CA GLY A 300 3.80 -8.98 16.66
C GLY A 300 5.07 -8.21 17.01
N ALA A 301 6.22 -8.87 16.82
CA ALA A 301 7.51 -8.21 16.95
C ALA A 301 7.79 -7.32 15.72
N GLU A 302 8.40 -6.17 15.97
CA GLU A 302 8.98 -5.35 14.92
C GLU A 302 10.14 -6.09 14.25
N ILE A 303 10.19 -6.03 12.92
CA ILE A 303 11.22 -6.63 12.09
C ILE A 303 12.48 -5.78 12.15
N GLU A 304 13.64 -6.40 12.33
CA GLU A 304 14.93 -5.71 12.25
C GLU A 304 15.21 -5.28 10.82
N LEU A 305 15.35 -3.97 10.60
CA LEU A 305 15.62 -3.37 9.29
C LEU A 305 17.12 -3.33 9.00
N ASP A 306 17.46 -3.29 7.71
CA ASP A 306 18.78 -2.97 7.22
C ASP A 306 19.24 -1.57 7.70
N GLY A 307 20.55 -1.30 7.64
CA GLY A 307 21.12 -0.09 8.20
C GLY A 307 20.75 1.20 7.46
N ASP A 308 20.28 1.10 6.21
CA ASP A 308 19.86 2.25 5.38
C ASP A 308 18.61 1.91 4.55
N PRO A 309 17.43 1.75 5.17
CA PRO A 309 16.20 1.28 4.52
C PRO A 309 15.51 2.44 3.78
N ARG A 310 16.24 3.12 2.89
CA ARG A 310 15.75 4.29 2.14
C ARG A 310 15.93 4.16 0.63
N LEU A 311 15.00 4.76 -0.10
CA LEU A 311 15.05 4.96 -1.55
C LEU A 311 15.22 6.44 -1.87
N VAL A 312 16.14 6.77 -2.78
CA VAL A 312 16.45 8.15 -3.16
C VAL A 312 16.20 8.32 -4.64
N GLY A 313 15.32 9.26 -5.00
CA GLY A 313 15.05 9.66 -6.38
C GLY A 313 15.36 11.15 -6.61
N PRO A 314 15.28 11.64 -7.86
CA PRO A 314 15.43 13.07 -8.16
C PRO A 314 14.36 13.89 -7.42
N GLY A 315 14.79 14.74 -6.49
CA GLY A 315 13.90 15.56 -5.66
C GLY A 315 13.12 14.83 -4.57
N ALA A 316 13.38 13.54 -4.34
CA ALA A 316 12.58 12.68 -3.46
C ALA A 316 13.42 11.71 -2.62
N GLU A 317 12.97 11.41 -1.41
CA GLU A 317 13.46 10.30 -0.59
C GLU A 317 12.26 9.64 0.12
N VAL A 318 12.29 8.32 0.23
CA VAL A 318 11.35 7.54 1.06
C VAL A 318 12.12 6.56 1.93
N THR A 319 11.76 6.45 3.21
CA THR A 319 12.39 5.56 4.18
C THR A 319 11.33 4.66 4.80
N ILE A 320 11.67 3.38 5.00
CA ILE A 320 10.88 2.50 5.88
C ILE A 320 11.34 2.76 7.30
N ASP A 321 10.44 3.31 8.13
CA ASP A 321 10.70 3.64 9.52
C ASP A 321 10.58 2.39 10.41
N SER A 322 9.57 1.54 10.15
CA SER A 322 9.36 0.27 10.85
C SER A 322 8.50 -0.70 10.04
N ILE A 323 8.66 -1.99 10.32
CA ILE A 323 7.77 -3.05 9.81
C ILE A 323 7.36 -3.92 10.99
N THR A 324 6.05 -4.07 11.22
CA THR A 324 5.51 -4.91 12.30
C THR A 324 4.55 -5.93 11.72
N GLU A 325 4.73 -7.22 12.05
CA GLU A 325 3.76 -8.25 11.68
C GLU A 325 2.47 -8.08 12.50
N VAL A 326 1.31 -8.28 11.88
CA VAL A 326 0.01 -8.11 12.54
C VAL A 326 -0.83 -9.38 12.33
N ASP A 327 -1.40 -9.91 13.41
CA ASP A 327 -2.23 -11.11 13.33
C ASP A 327 -3.62 -10.81 12.73
N ALA A 328 -4.21 -9.67 13.11
CA ALA A 328 -5.55 -9.24 12.72
C ALA A 328 -5.71 -7.72 12.80
N ALA A 329 -6.61 -7.18 11.98
CA ALA A 329 -6.98 -5.77 11.98
C ALA A 329 -8.49 -5.61 11.77
N THR A 330 -9.08 -4.54 12.33
CA THR A 330 -10.46 -4.16 12.02
C THR A 330 -10.45 -3.30 10.77
N ILE A 331 -11.05 -3.79 9.69
CA ILE A 331 -11.20 -3.12 8.40
C ILE A 331 -12.70 -3.07 8.08
N ASP A 332 -13.24 -1.92 7.66
CA ASP A 332 -14.68 -1.75 7.42
C ASP A 332 -15.57 -2.27 8.58
N ASP A 333 -15.19 -1.94 9.82
CA ASP A 333 -15.86 -2.38 11.07
C ASP A 333 -15.87 -3.90 11.31
N LYS A 334 -15.04 -4.67 10.59
CA LYS A 334 -14.91 -6.13 10.75
C LYS A 334 -13.50 -6.51 11.13
N LEU A 335 -13.37 -7.31 12.18
CA LEU A 335 -12.09 -7.91 12.52
C LEU A 335 -11.75 -9.00 11.49
N MET A 336 -10.67 -8.78 10.74
CA MET A 336 -10.21 -9.65 9.66
C MET A 336 -8.76 -10.08 9.90
N GLN A 337 -8.39 -11.18 9.26
CA GLN A 337 -7.00 -11.63 9.09
C GLN A 337 -6.57 -11.48 7.64
N ALA A 338 -5.27 -11.62 7.37
CA ALA A 338 -4.72 -11.58 6.02
C ALA A 338 -5.34 -12.66 5.10
N ALA A 339 -5.17 -12.49 3.79
CA ALA A 339 -5.59 -13.48 2.81
C ALA A 339 -4.96 -14.86 3.04
N GLU A 340 -5.47 -15.90 2.36
CA GLU A 340 -4.87 -17.24 2.46
C GLU A 340 -3.42 -17.21 1.95
N ASP A 341 -2.51 -17.87 2.67
CA ASP A 341 -1.06 -17.85 2.42
C ASP A 341 -0.42 -16.44 2.44
N GLN A 342 -1.08 -15.48 3.09
CA GLN A 342 -0.59 -14.11 3.31
C GLN A 342 -0.58 -13.78 4.80
N LYS A 343 0.19 -12.75 5.16
CA LYS A 343 0.25 -12.14 6.49
C LYS A 343 0.08 -10.64 6.40
N PHE A 344 -0.34 -10.01 7.50
CA PHE A 344 -0.35 -8.56 7.54
C PHE A 344 0.99 -7.99 7.99
N LEU A 345 1.42 -6.93 7.31
CA LEU A 345 2.48 -6.05 7.76
C LEU A 345 1.90 -4.65 7.97
N LEU A 346 2.16 -4.08 9.14
CA LEU A 346 2.05 -2.65 9.39
C LEU A 346 3.39 -2.02 9.05
N VAL A 347 3.43 -1.23 7.97
CA VAL A 347 4.63 -0.58 7.47
C VAL A 347 4.52 0.92 7.71
N ALA A 348 5.40 1.46 8.56
CA ALA A 348 5.54 2.89 8.71
C ALA A 348 6.58 3.39 7.71
N ILE A 349 6.21 4.38 6.90
CA ILE A 349 7.10 5.02 5.94
C ILE A 349 7.13 6.53 6.14
N SER A 350 8.27 7.14 5.87
CA SER A 350 8.41 8.60 5.83
C SER A 350 8.94 9.06 4.47
N GLY A 351 8.46 10.22 4.02
CA GLY A 351 8.89 10.86 2.79
C GLY A 351 9.55 12.21 3.03
N GLY A 352 10.30 12.67 2.04
CA GLY A 352 10.84 14.02 2.03
C GLY A 352 11.49 14.39 0.70
N THR A 353 12.07 15.59 0.66
CA THR A 353 12.90 16.02 -0.47
C THR A 353 14.27 15.35 -0.39
N GLY A 354 14.67 14.67 -1.46
CA GLY A 354 15.98 14.03 -1.57
C GLY A 354 17.15 15.01 -1.65
N ASN A 355 18.38 14.49 -1.53
CA ASN A 355 19.64 15.24 -1.65
C ASN A 355 20.16 15.37 -3.09
N VAL A 356 19.46 14.76 -4.05
CA VAL A 356 19.77 14.82 -5.49
C VAL A 356 19.10 16.04 -6.09
N SER A 357 19.83 16.79 -6.92
CA SER A 357 19.25 17.89 -7.67
C SER A 357 18.28 17.37 -8.76
N GLU A 358 17.55 18.27 -9.44
CA GLU A 358 16.47 17.94 -10.39
C GLU A 358 15.17 17.42 -9.74
N TYR A 359 14.10 17.43 -10.53
CA TYR A 359 12.80 16.87 -10.16
C TYR A 359 12.37 15.80 -11.17
N ALA A 360 11.87 14.69 -10.65
CA ALA A 360 11.16 13.66 -11.40
C ALA A 360 9.72 13.53 -10.86
N THR A 361 8.83 12.89 -11.62
CA THR A 361 7.56 12.41 -11.06
C THR A 361 7.88 11.18 -10.20
N ASN A 362 7.57 11.26 -8.91
CA ASN A 362 7.84 10.18 -7.97
C ASN A 362 6.54 9.57 -7.46
N GLU A 363 6.43 8.24 -7.47
CA GLU A 363 5.30 7.51 -6.91
C GLU A 363 5.79 6.35 -6.04
N VAL A 364 5.21 6.23 -4.85
CA VAL A 364 5.41 5.05 -3.99
C VAL A 364 4.38 3.98 -4.38
N THR A 365 4.86 2.77 -4.64
CA THR A 365 4.02 1.60 -4.92
C THR A 365 4.49 0.40 -4.08
N PHE A 366 3.70 -0.66 -4.06
CA PHE A 366 4.13 -1.96 -3.51
C PHE A 366 4.17 -2.99 -4.62
N ASP A 367 5.24 -3.77 -4.70
CA ASP A 367 5.29 -4.99 -5.49
C ASP A 367 5.04 -6.18 -4.56
N LEU A 368 3.89 -6.83 -4.70
CA LEU A 368 3.40 -7.92 -3.87
C LEU A 368 3.40 -9.22 -4.68
N ASP A 369 4.59 -9.83 -4.83
CA ASP A 369 4.84 -11.04 -5.64
C ASP A 369 4.55 -10.85 -7.15
N GLY A 370 5.05 -9.74 -7.71
CA GLY A 370 4.91 -9.37 -9.12
C GLY A 370 3.63 -8.59 -9.44
N GLU A 371 2.77 -8.36 -8.45
CA GLU A 371 1.60 -7.48 -8.56
C GLU A 371 1.91 -6.09 -8.00
N SER A 372 1.91 -5.09 -8.88
CA SER A 372 2.12 -3.69 -8.49
C SER A 372 0.82 -3.06 -7.99
N VAL A 373 0.85 -2.56 -6.77
CA VAL A 373 -0.26 -1.88 -6.08
C VAL A 373 0.12 -0.44 -5.85
N GLY A 374 -0.52 0.47 -6.58
CA GLY A 374 -0.28 1.91 -6.48
C GLY A 374 -0.88 2.50 -5.19
N THR A 375 -0.12 3.38 -4.54
CA THR A 375 -0.60 4.12 -3.35
C THR A 375 -1.06 5.54 -3.69
N GLY A 376 -0.61 6.10 -4.83
CA GLY A 376 -0.80 7.51 -5.15
C GLY A 376 -0.04 8.48 -4.23
N LEU A 377 0.89 7.98 -3.40
CA LEU A 377 1.74 8.79 -2.54
C LEU A 377 2.93 9.33 -3.34
N ASP A 378 3.13 10.64 -3.25
CA ASP A 378 4.34 11.33 -3.70
C ASP A 378 5.24 11.57 -2.46
N PRO A 379 6.43 10.95 -2.41
CA PRO A 379 7.31 11.05 -1.25
C PRO A 379 7.75 12.49 -0.94
N SER A 380 7.85 13.38 -1.94
CA SER A 380 8.29 14.76 -1.74
C SER A 380 7.29 15.61 -0.93
N TYR A 381 6.03 15.16 -0.85
CA TYR A 381 4.96 15.84 -0.10
C TYR A 381 4.43 15.04 1.09
N MET A 382 4.96 13.84 1.29
CA MET A 382 4.51 12.92 2.33
C MET A 382 5.19 13.24 3.66
N SER A 383 4.44 13.13 4.76
CA SER A 383 5.02 13.03 6.11
C SER A 383 5.34 11.57 6.45
N SER A 384 5.39 11.23 7.73
CA SER A 384 5.26 9.82 8.12
C SER A 384 3.82 9.36 7.94
N THR A 385 3.62 8.13 7.46
CA THR A 385 2.32 7.45 7.32
C THR A 385 2.48 5.97 7.65
N GLU A 386 1.42 5.34 8.16
CA GLU A 386 1.37 3.91 8.40
C GLU A 386 0.41 3.26 7.40
N LEU A 387 0.83 2.12 6.84
CA LEU A 387 0.09 1.36 5.86
C LEU A 387 -0.05 -0.07 6.37
N LEU A 388 -1.26 -0.60 6.37
CA LEU A 388 -1.50 -2.03 6.57
C LEU A 388 -1.48 -2.72 5.22
N ILE A 389 -0.74 -3.81 5.10
CA ILE A 389 -0.51 -4.50 3.83
C ILE A 389 -0.70 -6.00 4.03
N SER A 390 -1.50 -6.64 3.17
CA SER A 390 -1.57 -8.10 3.07
C SER A 390 -0.50 -8.58 2.11
N VAL A 391 0.56 -9.19 2.63
CA VAL A 391 1.72 -9.65 1.84
C VAL A 391 1.78 -11.19 1.80
N PRO A 392 2.19 -11.79 0.67
CA PRO A 392 2.49 -13.22 0.61
C PRO A 392 3.46 -13.68 1.71
N GLU A 393 3.16 -14.79 2.38
CA GLU A 393 4.06 -15.38 3.39
C GLU A 393 5.36 -15.92 2.75
N GLY A 394 5.33 -16.21 1.45
CA GLY A 394 6.50 -16.53 0.64
C GLY A 394 6.47 -15.77 -0.67
N GLY A 395 7.65 -15.43 -1.18
CA GLY A 395 7.81 -14.57 -2.35
C GLY A 395 8.64 -13.32 -2.00
N ASP A 396 8.92 -12.52 -3.02
CA ASP A 396 9.60 -11.24 -2.86
C ASP A 396 8.50 -10.15 -2.81
N SER A 397 8.39 -9.46 -1.68
CA SER A 397 7.49 -8.30 -1.54
C SER A 397 8.32 -7.06 -1.21
N SER A 398 8.05 -5.95 -1.87
CA SER A 398 8.85 -4.74 -1.73
C SER A 398 8.05 -3.44 -1.76
N LEU A 399 8.53 -2.44 -1.04
CA LEU A 399 8.20 -1.04 -1.27
C LEU A 399 8.99 -0.59 -2.51
N VAL A 400 8.32 0.04 -3.47
CA VAL A 400 8.92 0.50 -4.71
C VAL A 400 8.79 2.02 -4.83
N LEU A 401 9.90 2.69 -5.12
CA LEU A 401 9.92 4.08 -5.57
C LEU A 401 10.05 4.07 -7.09
N ASP A 402 8.99 4.50 -7.79
CA ASP A 402 9.01 4.75 -9.23
C ASP A 402 9.28 6.24 -9.47
N SER A 403 10.41 6.54 -10.10
CA SER A 403 10.82 7.89 -10.48
C SER A 403 10.88 7.97 -12.00
N ASP A 404 9.89 8.60 -12.65
CA ASP A 404 9.81 8.70 -14.12
C ASP A 404 10.02 7.36 -14.88
N GLY A 405 9.53 6.25 -14.33
CA GLY A 405 9.59 4.92 -14.92
C GLY A 405 10.82 4.09 -14.54
N HIS A 406 11.74 4.64 -13.74
CA HIS A 406 12.83 3.88 -13.14
C HIS A 406 12.46 3.47 -11.72
N GLN A 407 12.57 2.17 -11.43
CA GLN A 407 12.10 1.59 -10.17
C GLN A 407 13.25 1.18 -9.28
N GLN A 408 13.19 1.61 -8.02
CA GLN A 408 14.03 1.14 -6.93
C GLN A 408 13.15 0.42 -5.90
N SER A 409 13.70 -0.53 -5.14
CA SER A 409 12.91 -1.31 -4.18
C SER A 409 13.59 -1.52 -2.84
N LEU A 410 12.78 -1.59 -1.77
CA LEU A 410 13.16 -2.06 -0.43
C LEU A 410 12.33 -3.30 -0.10
N SER A 411 12.98 -4.37 0.30
CA SER A 411 12.29 -5.58 0.74
C SER A 411 11.44 -5.32 1.98
N LEU A 412 10.20 -5.82 1.99
CA LEU A 412 9.32 -5.76 3.17
C LEU A 412 9.67 -6.81 4.24
N THR A 413 10.67 -7.67 4.00
CA THR A 413 11.10 -8.66 5.01
C THR A 413 12.22 -8.17 5.93
N ASP A 414 13.01 -7.20 5.47
CA ASP A 414 14.22 -6.73 6.16
C ASP A 414 14.60 -5.28 5.81
N GLY A 415 13.80 -4.56 5.02
CA GLY A 415 14.13 -3.20 4.58
C GLY A 415 15.34 -3.10 3.65
N LYS A 416 15.87 -4.23 3.16
CA LYS A 416 17.07 -4.22 2.34
C LYS A 416 16.78 -3.67 0.94
N ARG A 417 17.64 -2.76 0.47
CA ARG A 417 17.57 -2.22 -0.88
C ARG A 417 17.93 -3.26 -1.95
N GLY A 418 17.15 -3.28 -3.03
CA GLY A 418 17.47 -4.01 -4.25
C GLY A 418 18.73 -3.45 -4.93
N ASP A 419 19.48 -4.30 -5.63
CA ASP A 419 20.66 -3.87 -6.37
C ASP A 419 20.25 -2.99 -7.57
N ASP A 420 20.63 -1.71 -7.53
CA ASP A 420 20.46 -0.78 -8.65
C ASP A 420 21.75 0.02 -8.90
N PRO A 421 22.54 -0.36 -9.91
CA PRO A 421 23.77 0.35 -10.26
C PRO A 421 23.56 1.79 -10.73
N ALA A 422 22.38 2.13 -11.28
CA ALA A 422 22.12 3.48 -11.80
C ALA A 422 22.02 4.51 -10.67
N THR A 423 21.42 4.13 -9.55
CA THR A 423 21.19 5.00 -8.38
C THR A 423 22.26 4.86 -7.30
N ALA A 424 23.25 3.98 -7.50
CA ALA A 424 24.30 3.72 -6.51
C ALA A 424 25.01 5.00 -6.01
N SER A 425 25.18 6.03 -6.86
CA SER A 425 25.80 7.29 -6.43
C SER A 425 24.93 8.07 -5.44
N TYR A 426 23.60 7.99 -5.52
CA TYR A 426 22.67 8.70 -4.63
C TYR A 426 22.85 8.36 -3.15
N TYR A 427 23.40 7.18 -2.87
CA TYR A 427 23.66 6.68 -1.53
C TYR A 427 25.08 6.98 -1.01
N THR A 428 25.80 7.87 -1.70
CA THR A 428 27.12 8.35 -1.27
C THR A 428 27.01 9.73 -0.64
N ASP A 429 28.09 10.17 0.02
CA ASP A 429 28.19 11.53 0.57
C ASP A 429 28.18 12.62 -0.53
N ASN A 430 28.35 12.24 -1.80
CA ASN A 430 28.43 13.14 -2.95
C ASN A 430 27.66 12.55 -4.15
N PRO A 431 26.32 12.66 -4.16
CA PRO A 431 25.46 11.94 -5.10
C PRO A 431 25.66 12.34 -6.56
N GLU A 432 26.12 13.57 -6.79
CA GLU A 432 26.33 14.18 -8.10
C GLU A 432 27.73 14.82 -8.16
N PRO A 433 28.80 14.01 -8.28
CA PRO A 433 30.15 14.52 -8.18
C PRO A 433 30.43 15.55 -9.27
N THR A 434 30.80 16.75 -8.83
CA THR A 434 31.14 17.87 -9.69
C THR A 434 32.60 18.25 -9.50
N VAL A 435 33.34 18.38 -10.61
CA VAL A 435 34.76 18.78 -10.59
C VAL A 435 35.00 20.00 -11.46
N SER A 436 35.75 20.95 -10.93
CA SER A 436 36.30 22.06 -11.73
C SER A 436 37.52 21.59 -12.50
N VAL A 437 37.49 21.72 -13.83
CA VAL A 437 38.55 21.20 -14.70
C VAL A 437 39.55 22.32 -15.02
N GLY A 438 39.06 23.47 -15.50
CA GLY A 438 39.88 24.64 -15.86
C GLY A 438 40.92 24.39 -16.96
N GLN A 439 40.82 23.29 -17.69
CA GLN A 439 41.79 22.90 -18.72
C GLN A 439 41.42 23.59 -20.06
N PRO A 440 42.31 24.43 -20.62
CA PRO A 440 42.09 24.99 -21.94
C PRO A 440 42.38 23.96 -23.05
N ALA A 441 41.55 23.96 -24.08
CA ALA A 441 41.72 23.29 -25.35
C ALA A 441 41.85 24.35 -26.46
N SER A 442 43.07 24.48 -26.98
CA SER A 442 43.41 25.45 -28.03
C SER A 442 43.33 24.81 -29.39
N PHE A 443 42.51 25.37 -30.27
CA PHE A 443 42.32 24.94 -31.64
C PHE A 443 42.93 25.98 -32.61
N PRO A 444 43.96 25.59 -33.38
CA PRO A 444 44.73 26.54 -34.19
C PRO A 444 43.90 27.12 -35.34
N ALA A 445 44.37 28.26 -35.87
CA ALA A 445 43.77 28.92 -37.01
C ALA A 445 43.57 27.97 -38.20
N THR A 446 42.33 27.70 -38.54
CA THR A 446 41.93 26.75 -39.58
C THR A 446 41.02 27.45 -40.60
N ALA A 447 41.23 27.17 -41.88
CA ALA A 447 40.44 27.78 -42.94
C ALA A 447 39.02 27.20 -42.97
N SER A 448 38.04 28.09 -43.07
CA SER A 448 36.61 27.76 -43.23
C SER A 448 36.25 27.42 -44.67
N SER A 449 35.02 26.94 -44.88
CA SER A 449 34.41 26.77 -46.20
C SER A 449 34.38 28.07 -47.04
N ALA A 450 34.41 29.25 -46.40
CA ALA A 450 34.47 30.56 -47.05
C ALA A 450 35.90 31.09 -47.26
N GLY A 451 36.93 30.36 -46.81
CA GLY A 451 38.34 30.75 -46.93
C GLY A 451 38.87 31.63 -45.80
N ASP A 452 38.01 32.13 -44.91
CA ASP A 452 38.43 32.84 -43.70
C ASP A 452 39.08 31.91 -42.68
N GLN A 453 40.06 32.40 -41.93
CA GLN A 453 40.71 31.65 -40.86
C GLN A 453 40.11 31.96 -39.50
N PHE A 454 39.72 30.90 -38.77
CA PHE A 454 39.21 30.98 -37.41
C PHE A 454 40.11 30.17 -36.48
N SER A 455 40.43 30.72 -35.32
CA SER A 455 40.97 29.97 -34.18
C SER A 455 39.91 29.90 -33.08
N LEU A 456 39.96 28.85 -32.28
CA LEU A 456 39.00 28.65 -31.19
C LEU A 456 39.77 28.27 -29.92
N GLU A 457 39.47 28.94 -28.82
CA GLU A 457 39.87 28.53 -27.48
C GLU A 457 38.62 28.06 -26.75
N MET A 458 38.69 26.90 -26.12
CA MET A 458 37.65 26.39 -25.22
C MET A 458 38.27 26.12 -23.85
N THR A 459 37.58 26.43 -22.77
CA THR A 459 37.98 26.04 -21.41
C THR A 459 36.87 25.21 -20.83
N ILE A 460 37.17 23.98 -20.40
CA ILE A 460 36.20 23.20 -19.65
C ILE A 460 36.16 23.76 -18.24
N ASP A 461 35.03 24.32 -17.84
CA ASP A 461 34.89 24.99 -16.54
C ASP A 461 34.68 23.93 -15.46
N ASP A 462 33.66 23.10 -15.64
CA ASP A 462 33.30 22.01 -14.74
C ASP A 462 32.65 20.83 -15.48
N ALA A 463 32.60 19.70 -14.78
CA ALA A 463 31.89 18.50 -15.20
C ALA A 463 31.17 17.87 -14.02
N THR A 464 29.93 17.43 -14.23
CA THR A 464 29.07 16.79 -13.22
C THR A 464 28.58 15.44 -13.73
N LEU A 465 28.55 14.42 -12.87
CA LEU A 465 27.90 13.13 -13.14
C LEU A 465 26.53 13.05 -12.45
N GLN A 466 25.48 12.68 -13.19
CA GLN A 466 24.12 12.55 -12.68
C GLN A 466 23.44 11.32 -13.32
N PRO A 467 22.82 10.41 -12.56
CA PRO A 467 22.01 9.33 -13.13
C PRO A 467 20.76 9.82 -13.88
N TYR A 468 20.22 10.98 -13.50
CA TYR A 468 19.01 11.56 -14.07
C TYR A 468 19.20 13.04 -14.41
N THR A 469 18.55 13.51 -15.48
CA THR A 469 18.38 14.94 -15.79
C THR A 469 16.96 15.20 -16.29
N GLU A 470 16.39 16.39 -16.06
CA GLU A 470 15.04 16.74 -16.56
C GLU A 470 14.91 16.68 -18.10
N ILE A 471 16.03 16.87 -18.81
CA ILE A 471 16.04 16.93 -20.28
C ILE A 471 16.13 15.53 -20.89
N ASP A 472 17.05 14.71 -20.39
CA ASP A 472 17.38 13.40 -20.96
C ASP A 472 16.81 12.22 -20.16
N SER A 473 16.11 12.47 -19.04
CA SER A 473 15.60 11.48 -18.09
C SER A 473 16.72 10.59 -17.53
N TRP A 474 16.42 9.34 -17.20
CA TRP A 474 17.39 8.36 -16.70
C TRP A 474 18.43 8.00 -17.75
N ALA A 475 19.69 7.93 -17.32
CA ALA A 475 20.77 7.39 -18.13
C ALA A 475 20.53 5.90 -18.42
N PRO A 476 21.04 5.37 -19.54
CA PRO A 476 20.92 3.94 -19.85
C PRO A 476 21.54 3.05 -18.76
N ASP A 477 21.06 1.81 -18.64
CA ASP A 477 21.56 0.83 -17.67
C ASP A 477 23.09 0.77 -17.60
N GLY A 478 23.62 0.92 -16.38
CA GLY A 478 25.06 0.92 -16.10
C GLY A 478 25.80 2.19 -16.55
N GLN A 479 25.08 3.25 -16.92
CA GLN A 479 25.62 4.56 -17.29
C GLN A 479 25.07 5.67 -16.41
N VAL A 480 25.71 6.83 -16.47
CA VAL A 480 25.26 8.10 -15.89
C VAL A 480 25.43 9.19 -16.95
N TRP A 481 24.64 10.26 -16.85
CA TRP A 481 24.87 11.47 -17.62
C TRP A 481 26.08 12.21 -17.08
N MET A 482 26.93 12.68 -17.98
CA MET A 482 27.98 13.64 -17.72
C MET A 482 27.63 14.94 -18.42
N THR A 483 27.47 16.00 -17.64
CA THR A 483 27.27 17.36 -18.13
C THR A 483 28.58 18.12 -17.99
N VAL A 484 29.08 18.64 -19.11
CA VAL A 484 30.33 19.40 -19.18
C VAL A 484 30.01 20.83 -19.59
N ASN A 485 30.26 21.76 -18.69
CA ASN A 485 30.12 23.19 -18.96
C ASN A 485 31.46 23.74 -19.47
N PHE A 486 31.40 24.53 -20.54
CA PHE A 486 32.61 25.12 -21.11
C PHE A 486 32.41 26.57 -21.54
N THR A 487 33.47 27.36 -21.39
CA THR A 487 33.57 28.69 -21.97
C THR A 487 34.38 28.63 -23.27
N HIS A 488 34.12 29.56 -24.18
CA HIS A 488 34.83 29.56 -25.47
C HIS A 488 34.97 30.95 -26.08
N ALA A 489 36.05 31.13 -26.83
CA ALA A 489 36.34 32.34 -27.58
C ALA A 489 36.85 32.00 -28.97
N ALA A 490 36.09 32.36 -30.00
CA ALA A 490 36.54 32.26 -31.38
C ALA A 490 37.16 33.60 -31.83
N THR A 491 38.31 33.53 -32.51
CA THR A 491 38.97 34.69 -33.12
C THR A 491 39.03 34.53 -34.62
N ILE A 492 38.52 35.53 -35.35
CA ILE A 492 38.66 35.62 -36.80
C ILE A 492 40.01 36.27 -37.10
N GLN A 493 40.88 35.55 -37.80
CA GLN A 493 42.23 36.02 -38.13
C GLN A 493 42.28 36.79 -39.46
N THR A 494 41.27 36.63 -40.32
CA THR A 494 41.19 37.38 -41.58
C THR A 494 40.72 38.82 -41.33
N ALA A 495 41.58 39.78 -41.68
CA ALA A 495 41.22 41.20 -41.62
C ALA A 495 40.05 41.52 -42.56
N GLY A 496 39.03 42.22 -42.05
CA GLY A 496 37.87 42.66 -42.83
C GLY A 496 36.77 41.61 -43.03
N SER A 497 36.83 40.48 -42.31
CA SER A 497 35.77 39.48 -42.31
C SER A 497 34.43 40.09 -41.87
N GLY A 498 33.35 39.70 -42.54
CA GLY A 498 31.99 40.15 -42.23
C GLY A 498 31.28 39.32 -41.15
N TYR A 499 31.83 38.18 -40.74
CA TYR A 499 31.22 37.30 -39.74
C TYR A 499 31.22 37.94 -38.36
N SER A 500 30.06 37.95 -37.72
CA SER A 500 29.83 38.64 -36.43
C SER A 500 29.28 37.73 -35.34
N GLN A 501 28.82 36.54 -35.69
CA GLN A 501 28.28 35.55 -34.77
C GLN A 501 28.77 34.17 -35.16
N TYR A 502 28.79 33.26 -34.20
CA TYR A 502 29.11 31.86 -34.46
C TYR A 502 28.38 30.94 -33.47
N GLN A 503 28.27 29.68 -33.86
CA GLN A 503 27.79 28.57 -33.05
C GLN A 503 28.85 27.49 -33.03
N ILE A 504 28.90 26.72 -31.93
CA ILE A 504 29.78 25.56 -31.80
C ILE A 504 28.92 24.32 -31.62
N ASP A 505 29.24 23.30 -32.41
CA ASP A 505 28.71 21.94 -32.30
C ASP A 505 29.90 20.99 -32.09
N CYS A 506 29.97 20.32 -30.94
CA CYS A 506 30.99 19.31 -30.67
C CYS A 506 30.46 17.88 -30.70
N THR A 507 29.32 17.61 -31.32
CA THR A 507 28.75 16.24 -31.45
C THR A 507 29.67 15.29 -32.23
N GLY A 508 30.59 15.82 -33.04
CA GLY A 508 31.65 15.04 -33.69
C GLY A 508 32.80 14.61 -32.77
N SER A 509 32.79 15.02 -31.50
CA SER A 509 33.78 14.59 -30.51
C SER A 509 33.57 13.13 -30.09
N THR A 510 34.57 12.53 -29.47
CA THR A 510 34.45 11.16 -28.91
C THR A 510 34.82 11.17 -27.44
N ILE A 511 34.23 10.28 -26.67
CA ILE A 511 34.49 10.12 -25.24
C ILE A 511 34.80 8.66 -24.92
N ASP A 512 35.77 8.43 -24.03
CA ASP A 512 36.16 7.09 -23.63
C ASP A 512 34.99 6.36 -22.93
N GLY A 513 34.52 5.27 -23.53
CA GLY A 513 33.49 4.41 -22.95
C GLY A 513 32.07 5.00 -22.95
N GLY A 514 31.85 6.16 -23.56
CA GLY A 514 30.57 6.86 -23.53
C GLY A 514 30.04 7.28 -24.91
N THR A 515 28.89 7.97 -24.91
CA THR A 515 28.26 8.52 -26.12
C THR A 515 27.84 9.95 -25.88
N ILE A 516 28.18 10.86 -26.79
CA ILE A 516 27.73 12.26 -26.73
C ILE A 516 26.28 12.33 -27.21
N ALA A 517 25.39 12.82 -26.35
CA ALA A 517 23.98 13.03 -26.68
C ALA A 517 23.76 14.42 -27.28
N LEU A 518 24.38 15.43 -26.66
CA LEU A 518 24.21 16.83 -27.04
C LEU A 518 25.54 17.57 -26.93
N CYS A 519 25.78 18.48 -27.86
CA CYS A 519 26.74 19.56 -27.61
C CYS A 519 26.31 20.82 -28.34
N THR A 520 25.97 21.85 -27.57
CA THR A 520 25.48 23.11 -28.12
C THR A 520 26.09 24.31 -27.42
N SER A 521 26.37 25.34 -28.20
CA SER A 521 26.71 26.67 -27.73
C SER A 521 25.98 27.71 -28.59
N THR A 522 25.33 28.67 -27.94
CA THR A 522 24.65 29.78 -28.62
C THR A 522 25.21 31.12 -28.16
N GLY A 523 25.83 31.86 -29.08
CA GLY A 523 26.38 33.19 -28.79
C GLY A 523 27.67 33.12 -27.97
N GLY A 524 28.66 33.91 -28.35
CA GLY A 524 30.03 33.79 -27.82
C GLY A 524 30.09 33.93 -26.30
N GLY A 525 30.42 32.83 -25.62
CA GLY A 525 30.76 32.86 -24.21
C GLY A 525 30.81 31.47 -23.58
N SER A 526 29.73 30.70 -23.69
CA SER A 526 29.59 29.40 -23.05
C SER A 526 28.82 28.38 -23.88
N GLY A 527 28.96 27.11 -23.51
CA GLY A 527 28.21 25.99 -24.06
C GLY A 527 28.19 24.81 -23.09
N GLN A 528 27.44 23.79 -23.48
CA GLN A 528 27.26 22.57 -22.71
C GLN A 528 27.46 21.36 -23.63
N LEU A 529 28.10 20.32 -23.09
CA LEU A 529 28.18 18.99 -23.69
C LEU A 529 27.56 18.00 -22.72
N VAL A 530 26.62 17.19 -23.18
CA VAL A 530 26.00 16.10 -22.42
C VAL A 530 26.38 14.77 -23.07
N ALA A 531 26.86 13.84 -22.27
CA ALA A 531 27.24 12.51 -22.71
C ALA A 531 26.83 11.45 -21.69
N SER A 532 26.45 10.25 -22.13
CA SER A 532 26.34 9.10 -21.25
C SER A 532 27.71 8.45 -21.08
N VAL A 533 28.10 8.11 -19.84
CA VAL A 533 29.37 7.47 -19.50
C VAL A 533 29.14 6.33 -18.51
N PRO A 534 30.03 5.33 -18.39
CA PRO A 534 29.84 4.24 -17.44
C PRO A 534 29.68 4.73 -16.00
N ALA A 535 28.77 4.11 -15.24
CA ALA A 535 28.62 4.40 -13.82
C ALA A 535 29.94 4.11 -13.07
N GLY A 536 30.25 4.93 -12.06
CA GLY A 536 31.51 4.83 -11.31
C GLY A 536 32.76 5.34 -12.04
N THR A 537 32.60 6.11 -13.12
CA THR A 537 33.73 6.73 -13.84
C THR A 537 34.49 7.71 -12.94
N ALA A 538 35.75 7.40 -12.63
CA ALA A 538 36.64 8.28 -11.87
C ALA A 538 37.49 9.20 -12.76
N SER A 539 37.75 8.80 -14.02
CA SER A 539 38.47 9.63 -14.98
C SER A 539 38.16 9.18 -16.41
N LEU A 540 38.13 10.14 -17.35
CA LEU A 540 37.89 9.88 -18.77
C LEU A 540 38.60 10.92 -19.64
N THR A 541 38.77 10.60 -20.94
CA THR A 541 39.24 11.56 -21.94
C THR A 541 38.14 11.86 -22.95
N ILE A 542 37.95 13.16 -23.22
CA ILE A 542 37.13 13.66 -24.32
C ILE A 542 38.08 14.12 -25.43
N ASN A 543 37.98 13.53 -26.61
CA ASN A 543 38.66 14.01 -27.81
C ASN A 543 37.78 15.05 -28.51
N MET A 544 37.89 16.31 -28.09
CA MET A 544 37.07 17.43 -28.53
C MET A 544 37.33 17.74 -30.00
N THR A 545 36.30 17.64 -30.84
CA THR A 545 36.34 17.89 -32.29
C THR A 545 35.24 18.90 -32.67
N PRO A 546 35.35 20.17 -32.23
CA PRO A 546 34.31 21.17 -32.47
C PRO A 546 34.18 21.50 -33.95
N THR A 547 32.94 21.74 -34.37
CA THR A 547 32.58 22.39 -35.63
C THR A 547 32.03 23.78 -35.32
N LEU A 548 32.72 24.80 -35.82
CA LEU A 548 32.30 26.19 -35.71
C LEU A 548 31.55 26.59 -36.97
N THR A 549 30.34 27.13 -36.80
CA THR A 549 29.53 27.73 -37.88
C THR A 549 29.43 29.22 -37.64
N ALA A 550 30.11 30.02 -38.46
CA ALA A 550 30.09 31.47 -38.42
C ALA A 550 29.04 32.03 -39.37
N VAL A 551 28.28 33.03 -38.91
CA VAL A 551 27.18 33.64 -39.66
C VAL A 551 27.34 35.16 -39.77
N ALA A 552 26.94 35.71 -40.91
CA ALA A 552 26.96 37.14 -41.20
C ALA A 552 25.77 37.54 -42.07
N SER A 553 25.29 38.77 -41.92
CA SER A 553 24.25 39.29 -42.82
C SER A 553 24.79 39.44 -44.24
N GLY A 554 24.16 38.78 -45.21
CA GLY A 554 24.52 38.87 -46.63
C GLY A 554 25.72 38.02 -47.05
N LEU A 555 26.27 37.19 -46.18
CA LEU A 555 27.27 36.17 -46.52
C LEU A 555 26.67 34.76 -46.31
N PRO A 556 27.11 33.74 -47.08
CA PRO A 556 26.80 32.35 -46.74
C PRO A 556 27.47 31.95 -45.43
N ASP A 557 26.94 30.96 -44.73
CA ASP A 557 27.54 30.44 -43.50
C ASP A 557 28.93 29.84 -43.78
N ALA A 558 29.88 30.11 -42.88
CA ALA A 558 31.23 29.57 -42.93
C ALA A 558 31.40 28.49 -41.86
N THR A 559 31.83 27.31 -42.27
CA THR A 559 32.01 26.16 -41.37
C THR A 559 33.49 25.78 -41.24
N VAL A 560 33.94 25.50 -40.02
CA VAL A 560 35.29 24.99 -39.71
C VAL A 560 35.16 23.80 -38.77
N THR A 561 35.67 22.64 -39.16
CA THR A 561 35.81 21.49 -38.25
C THR A 561 37.28 21.39 -37.84
N TYR A 562 37.53 21.45 -36.53
CA TYR A 562 38.89 21.39 -35.99
C TYR A 562 39.34 19.94 -35.78
N ALA A 563 40.65 19.72 -35.75
CA ALA A 563 41.20 18.42 -35.36
C ALA A 563 40.97 18.15 -33.87
N ALA A 564 40.89 16.87 -33.51
CA ALA A 564 40.65 16.43 -32.15
C ALA A 564 41.72 16.93 -31.17
N VAL A 565 41.29 17.49 -30.03
CA VAL A 565 42.15 17.86 -28.90
C VAL A 565 41.70 17.07 -27.66
N PRO A 566 42.58 16.26 -27.03
CA PRO A 566 42.21 15.49 -25.86
C PRO A 566 42.12 16.39 -24.60
N VAL A 567 41.05 16.21 -23.84
CA VAL A 567 40.83 16.82 -22.52
C VAL A 567 40.54 15.70 -21.53
N THR A 568 41.27 15.64 -20.42
CA THR A 568 41.09 14.61 -19.39
C THR A 568 40.33 15.20 -18.22
N ILE A 569 39.30 14.51 -17.76
CA ILE A 569 38.49 14.88 -16.59
C ILE A 569 38.71 13.81 -15.52
N THR A 570 38.84 14.22 -14.27
CA THR A 570 39.02 13.34 -13.10
C THR A 570 38.05 13.78 -12.01
N PHE A 571 37.15 12.87 -11.61
CA PHE A 571 36.07 13.09 -10.64
C PHE A 571 36.50 12.83 -9.19
#